data_AF-A0A947R7Y9-F1
#
_entry.id   AF-A0A947R7Y9-F1
#
_cell.length_a   1.000
_cell.length_b   1.000
_cell.length_c   1.000
_cell.angle_alpha   90.00
_cell.angle_beta   90.00
_cell.angle_gamma   90.00
#
_symmetry.space_group_name_H-M   'P 1'
#
loop_
_entity.id
_entity.type
_entity.pdbx_description
1 polymer ?
#
loop_
_entity_poly.entity_id
_entity_poly.type
_entity_poly.pdbx_seq_one_letter_code
_entity_poly.pdbx_strand_id
1 'polypeptide(L)'
;MGLEPQYKEAYQQVSQWNLICSVSGIDYFPEERVKYLAREAEKELKQQAVNIISAPLMSDDQLLNTLQWPNKTTTEEKNLLAFDFKPEPYWKDRMSGAHGDIYFQTTMDRAEHLIARMNNLADDAGIKSDRKGFYIQPQLGGRCCHIECTVEADKTDSKDMARVSEFCDQSAAPMIAEGAFFSRPHGSWSLPAMKKASSSYDIFKKMKQIFDPDGILAPGRLVTGGDHHA
;
A
#
# COMPACT_ATOMS: atom_id res chain seq x y z
N MET A 1 2.93 -14.49 -15.80
CA MET A 1 3.11 -13.82 -17.11
C MET A 1 4.38 -12.98 -16.99
N GLY A 2 5.30 -13.00 -17.96
CA GLY A 2 6.58 -12.29 -17.80
C GLY A 2 6.42 -10.77 -17.92
N LEU A 3 7.24 -10.01 -17.19
CA LEU A 3 7.40 -8.56 -17.40
C LEU A 3 7.55 -8.27 -18.89
N GLU A 4 6.82 -7.29 -19.42
CA GLU A 4 7.00 -6.90 -20.81
C GLU A 4 8.47 -6.56 -21.08
N PRO A 5 8.99 -6.81 -22.30
CA PRO A 5 10.40 -6.63 -22.63
C PRO A 5 10.95 -5.25 -22.22
N GLN A 6 10.13 -4.21 -22.40
CA GLN A 6 10.45 -2.84 -22.02
C GLN A 6 10.70 -2.64 -20.50
N TYR A 7 10.04 -3.41 -19.64
CA TYR A 7 10.22 -3.31 -18.19
C TYR A 7 11.35 -4.20 -17.65
N LYS A 8 11.80 -5.20 -18.42
CA LYS A 8 12.87 -6.12 -17.98
C LYS A 8 14.21 -5.42 -17.83
N GLU A 9 14.59 -4.54 -18.76
CA GLU A 9 15.85 -3.79 -18.66
C GLU A 9 15.84 -2.80 -17.49
N ALA A 10 14.74 -2.08 -17.26
CA ALA A 10 14.64 -1.21 -16.10
C ALA A 10 14.63 -1.98 -14.78
N TYR A 11 13.95 -3.13 -14.72
CA TYR A 11 13.93 -3.98 -13.53
C TYR A 11 15.33 -4.47 -13.12
N GLN A 12 16.24 -4.64 -14.09
CA GLN A 12 17.64 -5.01 -13.82
C GLN A 12 18.51 -3.85 -13.32
N GLN A 13 18.09 -2.61 -13.55
CA GLN A 13 18.86 -1.41 -13.21
C GLN A 13 18.43 -0.76 -11.90
N VAL A 14 17.23 -1.08 -11.41
CA VAL A 14 16.71 -0.53 -10.15
C VAL A 14 17.29 -1.26 -8.93
N SER A 15 17.50 -0.51 -7.86
CA SER A 15 17.88 -1.10 -6.58
C SER A 15 16.65 -1.71 -5.90
N GLN A 16 16.86 -2.48 -4.83
CA GLN A 16 15.76 -3.03 -4.01
C GLN A 16 14.81 -1.94 -3.50
N TRP A 17 15.34 -0.74 -3.21
CA TRP A 17 14.56 0.40 -2.75
C TRP A 17 14.65 1.54 -3.76
N ASN A 18 13.49 2.07 -4.16
CA ASN A 18 13.40 3.17 -5.11
C ASN A 18 12.70 4.35 -4.43
N LEU A 19 13.35 5.51 -4.41
CA LEU A 19 12.78 6.75 -3.87
C LEU A 19 12.13 7.53 -5.02
N ILE A 20 10.83 7.75 -4.92
CA ILE A 20 10.09 8.65 -5.80
C ILE A 20 9.79 9.92 -5.02
N CYS A 21 10.33 11.06 -5.46
CA CYS A 21 10.05 12.37 -4.89
C CYS A 21 9.52 13.32 -5.97
N SER A 22 8.49 14.08 -5.63
CA SER A 22 7.98 15.18 -6.46
C SER A 22 8.34 16.50 -5.81
N VAL A 23 8.92 17.41 -6.60
CA VAL A 23 9.16 18.80 -6.20
C VAL A 23 8.18 19.67 -6.98
N SER A 24 7.27 20.34 -6.28
CA SER A 24 6.27 21.21 -6.88
C SER A 24 6.45 22.67 -6.46
N GLY A 25 6.06 23.56 -7.38
CA GLY A 25 5.96 24.99 -7.13
C GLY A 25 4.74 25.34 -6.27
N ILE A 26 4.69 26.60 -5.84
CA ILE A 26 3.53 27.24 -5.21
C ILE A 26 3.11 28.45 -6.05
N ASP A 27 1.99 29.09 -5.71
CA ASP A 27 1.43 30.20 -6.49
C ASP A 27 2.40 31.38 -6.71
N TYR A 28 3.30 31.62 -5.76
CA TYR A 28 4.28 32.71 -5.81
C TYR A 28 5.70 32.15 -5.96
N PHE A 29 6.40 32.59 -7.00
CA PHE A 29 7.76 32.14 -7.36
C PHE A 29 7.88 30.60 -7.52
N PRO A 30 7.00 29.95 -8.31
CA PRO A 30 7.00 28.50 -8.47
C PRO A 30 8.34 27.95 -8.98
N GLU A 31 8.91 28.59 -10.00
CA GLU A 31 10.15 28.15 -10.63
C GLU A 31 11.36 28.26 -9.69
N GLU A 32 11.44 29.36 -8.93
CA GLU A 32 12.53 29.57 -7.96
C GLU A 32 12.47 28.55 -6.83
N ARG A 33 11.26 28.26 -6.33
CA ARG A 33 11.04 27.23 -5.31
C ARG A 33 11.46 25.85 -5.81
N VAL A 34 11.00 25.46 -7.00
CA VAL A 34 11.36 24.16 -7.58
C VAL A 34 12.86 24.05 -7.75
N LYS A 35 13.49 25.08 -8.33
CA LYS A 35 14.95 25.13 -8.53
C LYS A 35 15.71 25.00 -7.20
N TYR A 36 15.28 25.72 -6.16
CA TYR A 36 15.90 25.65 -4.85
C TYR A 36 15.75 24.26 -4.22
N LEU A 37 14.53 23.73 -4.15
CA LEU A 37 14.24 22.44 -3.51
C LEU A 37 14.88 21.26 -4.24
N ALA A 38 14.85 21.25 -5.58
CA ALA A 38 15.50 20.21 -6.37
C ALA A 38 17.02 20.20 -6.11
N ARG A 39 17.65 21.38 -6.05
CA ARG A 39 19.07 21.50 -5.73
C ARG A 39 19.42 20.99 -4.33
N GLU A 40 18.62 21.33 -3.32
CA GLU A 40 18.87 20.83 -1.96
C GLU A 40 18.63 19.30 -1.87
N ALA A 41 17.61 18.77 -2.53
CA ALA A 41 17.37 17.33 -2.60
C ALA A 41 18.54 16.59 -3.28
N GLU A 42 19.02 17.07 -4.43
CA GLU A 42 20.20 16.49 -5.10
C GLU A 42 21.44 16.49 -4.21
N LYS A 43 21.64 17.56 -3.44
CA LYS A 43 22.75 17.68 -2.52
C LYS A 43 22.67 16.65 -1.40
N GLU A 44 21.50 16.46 -0.80
CA GLU A 44 21.29 15.42 0.21
C GLU A 44 21.50 14.01 -0.36
N LEU A 45 20.94 13.73 -1.54
CA LEU A 45 21.11 12.43 -2.21
C LEU A 45 22.59 12.10 -2.49
N LYS A 46 23.36 13.09 -2.95
CA LYS A 46 24.81 12.94 -3.17
C LYS A 46 25.57 12.67 -1.87
N GLN A 47 25.19 13.31 -0.76
CA GLN A 47 25.81 13.07 0.56
C GLN A 47 25.56 11.65 1.06
N GLN A 48 24.42 11.06 0.71
CA GLN A 48 24.06 9.68 1.07
C GLN A 48 24.59 8.63 0.08
N ALA A 49 25.43 9.03 -0.88
CA ALA A 49 25.97 8.17 -1.94
C ALA A 49 24.89 7.41 -2.73
N VAL A 50 23.70 8.02 -2.90
CA VAL A 50 22.61 7.44 -3.69
C VAL A 50 22.96 7.55 -5.16
N ASN A 51 22.89 6.43 -5.88
CA ASN A 51 23.01 6.42 -7.34
C ASN A 51 21.73 7.04 -7.94
N ILE A 52 21.85 8.26 -8.46
CA ILE A 52 20.77 8.90 -9.21
C ILE A 52 20.79 8.33 -10.63
N ILE A 53 19.80 7.52 -10.95
CA ILE A 53 19.59 6.97 -12.29
C ILE A 53 18.46 7.79 -12.92
N SER A 54 18.72 8.42 -14.08
CA SER A 54 17.64 9.01 -14.88
C SER A 54 16.65 7.91 -15.24
N ALA A 55 15.36 8.12 -14.96
CA ALA A 55 14.31 7.12 -15.21
C ALA A 55 14.47 6.55 -16.62
N PRO A 56 14.85 5.26 -16.78
CA PRO A 56 15.43 4.82 -18.04
C PRO A 56 14.43 4.67 -19.20
N LEU A 57 13.15 5.02 -19.04
CA LEU A 57 12.11 4.56 -19.98
C LEU A 57 10.97 5.56 -20.28
N MET A 58 10.92 6.73 -19.66
CA MET A 58 9.79 7.64 -19.82
C MET A 58 10.16 9.10 -19.48
N SER A 59 9.50 10.06 -20.13
CA SER A 59 9.61 11.46 -19.72
C SER A 59 9.01 11.67 -18.32
N ASP A 60 9.43 12.73 -17.61
CA ASP A 60 8.88 13.07 -16.29
C ASP A 60 7.34 13.17 -16.32
N ASP A 61 6.78 13.73 -17.39
CA ASP A 61 5.33 13.83 -17.61
C ASP A 61 4.67 12.45 -17.76
N GLN A 62 5.30 11.54 -18.50
CA GLN A 62 4.79 10.17 -18.66
C GLN A 62 4.82 9.42 -17.32
N LEU A 63 5.92 9.52 -16.57
CA LEU A 63 6.04 8.93 -15.24
C LEU A 63 4.97 9.48 -14.30
N LEU A 64 4.83 10.79 -14.23
CA LEU A 64 3.84 11.45 -13.38
C LEU A 64 2.41 11.02 -13.75
N ASN A 65 2.09 10.96 -15.04
CA ASN A 65 0.79 10.48 -15.50
C ASN A 65 0.53 9.02 -15.10
N THR A 66 1.52 8.14 -15.25
CA THR A 66 1.42 6.73 -14.83
C THR A 66 1.22 6.61 -13.32
N LEU A 67 1.92 7.42 -12.51
CA LEU A 67 1.79 7.40 -11.05
C LEU A 67 0.45 7.98 -10.57
N GLN A 68 -0.06 9.03 -11.21
CA GLN A 68 -1.35 9.63 -10.87
C GLN A 68 -2.53 8.74 -11.29
N TRP A 69 -2.39 8.05 -12.43
CA TRP A 69 -3.46 7.27 -13.04
C TRP A 69 -2.96 5.89 -13.45
N PRO A 70 -2.56 5.03 -12.50
CA PRO A 70 -1.95 3.74 -12.81
C PRO A 70 -2.91 2.80 -13.53
N ASN A 71 -4.22 3.03 -13.42
CA ASN A 71 -5.29 2.29 -14.10
C ASN A 71 -5.84 2.99 -15.36
N LYS A 72 -5.17 4.02 -15.89
CA LYS A 72 -5.67 4.70 -17.09
C LYS A 72 -5.71 3.67 -18.22
N THR A 73 -6.92 3.34 -18.70
CA THR A 73 -7.11 2.61 -19.95
C THR A 73 -6.44 3.45 -21.04
N THR A 74 -5.46 2.88 -21.75
CA THR A 74 -4.79 3.52 -22.91
C THR A 74 -5.78 3.88 -24.01
N THR A 75 -7.01 3.39 -23.92
CA THR A 75 -8.13 3.68 -24.79
C THR A 75 -8.83 4.98 -24.34
N GLU A 76 -8.33 6.12 -24.83
CA GLU A 76 -9.16 7.33 -24.96
C GLU A 76 -10.29 7.15 -25.99
N GLU A 77 -10.37 6.01 -26.68
CA GLU A 77 -11.56 5.61 -27.45
C GLU A 77 -12.65 5.08 -26.53
N LYS A 78 -13.22 5.99 -25.72
CA LYS A 78 -14.61 5.88 -25.29
C LYS A 78 -15.51 5.94 -26.53
N ASN A 79 -15.62 4.83 -27.26
CA ASN A 79 -16.83 4.57 -28.02
C ASN A 79 -17.91 4.25 -26.99
N LEU A 80 -18.58 5.28 -26.48
CA LEU A 80 -19.77 5.18 -25.61
C LEU A 80 -20.91 4.36 -26.24
N LEU A 81 -20.77 3.98 -27.52
CA LEU A 81 -21.72 3.21 -28.31
C LEU A 81 -21.30 1.75 -28.55
N ALA A 82 -20.03 1.40 -28.31
CA ALA A 82 -19.56 0.02 -28.42
C ALA A 82 -19.59 -0.58 -27.01
N PHE A 83 -20.59 -1.41 -26.72
CA PHE A 83 -20.74 -2.16 -25.46
C PHE A 83 -19.60 -3.17 -25.19
N ASP A 84 -18.43 -3.02 -25.80
CA ASP A 84 -17.25 -3.86 -25.62
C ASP A 84 -16.26 -3.15 -24.69
N PHE A 85 -16.65 -3.03 -23.42
CA PHE A 85 -15.77 -2.56 -22.36
C PHE A 85 -14.96 -3.76 -21.86
N LYS A 86 -13.70 -3.88 -22.29
CA LYS A 86 -12.72 -4.71 -21.57
C LYS A 86 -12.03 -3.82 -20.54
N PRO A 87 -12.50 -3.78 -19.28
CA PRO A 87 -11.81 -3.01 -18.26
C PRO A 87 -10.41 -3.60 -18.08
N GLU A 88 -9.40 -2.74 -18.22
CA GLU A 88 -8.03 -3.08 -17.83
C GLU A 88 -8.04 -3.55 -16.36
N PRO A 89 -7.28 -4.63 -16.03
CA PRO A 89 -7.17 -5.07 -14.65
C PRO A 89 -6.59 -3.96 -13.78
N TYR A 90 -7.02 -3.95 -12.51
CA TYR A 90 -6.44 -3.07 -11.51
C TYR A 90 -4.91 -3.26 -11.48
N TRP A 91 -4.15 -2.17 -11.34
CA TRP A 91 -2.72 -2.17 -11.62
C TRP A 91 -1.93 -3.16 -10.75
N LYS A 92 -2.36 -3.40 -9.51
CA LYS A 92 -1.75 -4.42 -8.63
C LYS A 92 -2.04 -5.86 -9.07
N ASP A 93 -3.15 -6.07 -9.79
CA ASP A 93 -3.54 -7.38 -10.30
C ASP A 93 -2.81 -7.75 -11.60
N ARG A 94 -2.09 -6.81 -12.24
CA ARG A 94 -1.47 -7.03 -13.56
C ARG A 94 -0.42 -8.14 -13.58
N MET A 95 0.25 -8.40 -12.46
CA MET A 95 1.34 -9.39 -12.39
C MET A 95 0.82 -10.83 -12.36
N SER A 96 -0.16 -11.11 -11.48
CA SER A 96 -0.62 -12.47 -11.16
C SER A 96 -2.15 -12.64 -11.15
N GLY A 97 -2.92 -11.59 -11.48
CA GLY A 97 -4.38 -11.62 -11.60
C GLY A 97 -5.13 -11.28 -10.31
N ALA A 98 -4.45 -11.27 -9.17
CA ALA A 98 -4.95 -10.80 -7.88
C ALA A 98 -3.78 -10.34 -6.97
N HIS A 99 -4.11 -9.71 -5.85
CA HIS A 99 -3.15 -9.35 -4.81
C HIS A 99 -3.79 -9.41 -3.41
N GLY A 100 -2.96 -9.46 -2.38
CA GLY A 100 -3.31 -9.15 -1.01
C GLY A 100 -2.49 -7.98 -0.49
N ASP A 101 -3.11 -7.11 0.28
CA ASP A 101 -2.44 -6.00 0.94
C ASP A 101 -2.54 -6.15 2.46
N ILE A 102 -1.44 -5.85 3.15
CA ILE A 102 -1.45 -5.52 4.57
C ILE A 102 -0.71 -4.22 4.78
N TYR A 103 -1.33 -3.30 5.51
CA TYR A 103 -0.76 -1.98 5.72
C TYR A 103 -1.06 -1.41 7.10
N PHE A 104 -0.14 -0.57 7.55
CA PHE A 104 -0.17 0.07 8.85
C PHE A 104 0.62 1.38 8.82
N GLN A 105 0.57 2.12 9.91
CA GLN A 105 1.39 3.29 10.15
C GLN A 105 2.39 3.01 11.27
N THR A 106 3.54 3.66 11.20
CA THR A 106 4.58 3.63 12.24
C THR A 106 5.39 4.92 12.18
N THR A 107 6.43 5.04 13.01
CA THR A 107 7.46 6.09 12.89
C THR A 107 8.61 5.61 12.00
N MET A 108 9.31 6.56 11.35
CA MET A 108 10.37 6.24 10.37
C MET A 108 11.50 5.39 10.96
N ASP A 109 11.90 5.66 12.21
CA ASP A 109 12.92 4.92 12.95
C ASP A 109 12.56 3.46 13.23
N ARG A 110 11.27 3.11 13.15
CA ARG A 110 10.77 1.74 13.36
C ARG A 110 10.43 0.99 12.08
N ALA A 111 10.54 1.65 10.92
CA ALA A 111 10.13 1.07 9.65
C ALA A 111 10.93 -0.21 9.33
N GLU A 112 12.25 -0.17 9.48
CA GLU A 112 13.13 -1.31 9.21
C GLU A 112 12.77 -2.54 10.06
N HIS A 113 12.58 -2.36 11.37
CA HIS A 113 12.17 -3.44 12.30
C HIS A 113 10.86 -4.08 11.87
N LEU A 114 9.85 -3.27 11.55
CA LEU A 114 8.53 -3.78 11.18
C LEU A 114 8.52 -4.44 9.79
N ILE A 115 9.34 -3.95 8.85
CA ILE A 115 9.54 -4.61 7.55
C ILE A 115 10.21 -5.97 7.74
N ALA A 116 11.27 -6.05 8.56
CA ALA A 116 11.91 -7.31 8.89
C ALA A 116 10.94 -8.30 9.54
N ARG A 117 10.10 -7.82 10.47
CA ARG A 117 9.05 -8.65 11.08
C ARG A 117 8.05 -9.17 10.06
N MET A 118 7.59 -8.31 9.14
CA MET A 118 6.66 -8.70 8.07
C MET A 118 7.27 -9.73 7.12
N ASN A 119 8.56 -9.59 6.78
CA ASN A 119 9.27 -10.59 5.97
C ASN A 119 9.30 -11.95 6.66
N ASN A 120 9.61 -12.01 7.97
CA ASN A 120 9.59 -13.27 8.70
C ASN A 120 8.19 -13.93 8.69
N LEU A 121 7.12 -13.14 8.87
CA LEU A 121 5.75 -13.66 8.78
C LEU A 121 5.41 -14.18 7.37
N ALA A 122 5.91 -13.50 6.33
CA ALA A 122 5.73 -13.93 4.95
C ALA A 122 6.47 -15.24 4.67
N ASP A 123 7.70 -15.37 5.18
CA ASP A 123 8.51 -16.57 5.02
C ASP A 123 7.88 -17.77 5.75
N ASP A 124 7.36 -17.56 6.98
CA ASP A 124 6.60 -18.56 7.74
C ASP A 124 5.32 -19.01 6.99
N ALA A 125 4.67 -18.09 6.27
CA ALA A 125 3.51 -18.38 5.42
C ALA A 125 3.87 -19.00 4.05
N GLY A 126 5.16 -19.17 3.75
CA GLY A 126 5.65 -19.70 2.47
C GLY A 126 5.52 -18.72 1.30
N ILE A 127 5.43 -17.42 1.56
CA ILE A 127 5.37 -16.36 0.54
C ILE A 127 6.78 -15.98 0.12
N LYS A 128 7.14 -16.35 -1.11
CA LYS A 128 8.44 -16.04 -1.71
C LYS A 128 8.70 -14.54 -1.79
N SER A 129 9.96 -14.14 -1.64
CA SER A 129 10.39 -12.74 -1.68
C SER A 129 10.12 -12.04 -3.01
N ASP A 130 10.16 -12.76 -4.13
CA ASP A 130 9.91 -12.24 -5.47
C ASP A 130 8.43 -11.98 -5.77
N ARG A 131 7.53 -12.39 -4.86
CA ARG A 131 6.08 -12.19 -4.97
C ARG A 131 5.54 -11.07 -4.09
N LYS A 132 6.41 -10.35 -3.37
CA LYS A 132 6.01 -9.30 -2.43
C LYS A 132 6.78 -8.01 -2.66
N GLY A 133 6.11 -6.88 -2.47
CA GLY A 133 6.70 -5.54 -2.54
C GLY A 133 6.31 -4.70 -1.34
N PHE A 134 7.20 -3.80 -0.93
CA PHE A 134 6.94 -2.86 0.13
C PHE A 134 6.85 -1.43 -0.42
N TYR A 135 5.82 -0.71 0.02
CA TYR A 135 5.68 0.72 -0.20
C TYR A 135 5.75 1.45 1.14
N ILE A 136 6.60 2.48 1.20
CA ILE A 136 6.73 3.35 2.37
C ILE A 136 6.40 4.77 1.94
N GLN A 137 5.40 5.37 2.60
CA GLN A 137 5.03 6.75 2.38
C GLN A 137 5.25 7.56 3.66
N PRO A 138 6.29 8.41 3.73
CA PRO A 138 6.41 9.40 4.80
C PRO A 138 5.18 10.32 4.83
N GLN A 139 4.66 10.56 6.02
CA GLN A 139 3.47 11.37 6.28
C GLN A 139 3.80 12.44 7.33
N LEU A 140 3.04 13.54 7.30
CA LEU A 140 3.18 14.64 8.29
C LEU A 140 4.62 15.19 8.40
N GLY A 141 5.29 15.32 7.25
CA GLY A 141 6.69 15.77 7.19
C GLY A 141 7.69 14.76 7.79
N GLY A 142 7.39 13.46 7.71
CA GLY A 142 8.29 12.40 8.16
C GLY A 142 8.13 11.99 9.64
N ARG A 143 7.14 12.54 10.34
CA ARG A 143 6.84 12.15 11.75
C ARG A 143 6.29 10.73 11.87
N CYS A 144 5.54 10.31 10.85
CA CYS A 144 5.10 8.93 10.70
C CYS A 144 5.29 8.51 9.25
N CYS A 145 5.12 7.22 8.99
CA CYS A 145 5.01 6.68 7.66
C CYS A 145 3.91 5.65 7.60
N HIS A 146 3.31 5.53 6.43
CA HIS A 146 2.51 4.39 6.04
C HIS A 146 3.43 3.34 5.43
N ILE A 147 3.26 2.09 5.85
CA ILE A 147 3.93 0.92 5.27
C ILE A 147 2.85 0.00 4.73
N GLU A 148 3.02 -0.42 3.49
CA GLU A 148 2.16 -1.38 2.81
C GLU A 148 3.03 -2.51 2.26
N CYS A 149 2.63 -3.76 2.55
CA CYS A 149 3.15 -4.96 1.92
C CYS A 149 2.08 -5.48 0.96
N THR A 150 2.39 -5.46 -0.33
CA THR A 150 1.55 -6.03 -1.38
C THR A 150 2.13 -7.38 -1.78
N VAL A 151 1.30 -8.41 -1.76
CA VAL A 151 1.66 -9.78 -2.15
C VAL A 151 0.85 -10.17 -3.37
N GLU A 152 1.52 -10.64 -4.41
CA GLU A 152 0.87 -11.18 -5.60
C GLU A 152 0.09 -12.46 -5.27
N ALA A 153 -1.10 -12.63 -5.82
CA ALA A 153 -1.90 -13.84 -5.70
C ALA A 153 -2.32 -14.34 -7.08
N ASP A 154 -2.27 -15.65 -7.31
CA ASP A 154 -2.78 -16.26 -8.53
C ASP A 154 -4.30 -16.44 -8.43
N LYS A 155 -5.04 -15.62 -9.18
CA LYS A 155 -6.51 -15.66 -9.20
C LYS A 155 -7.09 -17.01 -9.64
N THR A 156 -6.31 -17.82 -10.36
CA THR A 156 -6.73 -19.14 -10.86
C THR A 156 -6.44 -20.28 -9.87
N ASP A 157 -5.60 -20.05 -8.86
CA ASP A 157 -5.29 -21.00 -7.79
C ASP A 157 -5.98 -20.59 -6.48
N SER A 158 -7.07 -21.29 -6.15
CA SER A 158 -7.83 -21.04 -4.92
C SER A 158 -7.04 -21.28 -3.64
N LYS A 159 -6.03 -22.17 -3.66
CA LYS A 159 -5.16 -22.42 -2.50
C LYS A 159 -4.18 -21.28 -2.30
N ASP A 160 -3.67 -20.72 -3.40
CA ASP A 160 -2.79 -19.56 -3.34
C ASP A 160 -3.55 -18.31 -2.87
N MET A 161 -4.75 -18.05 -3.40
CA MET A 161 -5.64 -16.99 -2.92
C MET A 161 -5.93 -17.11 -1.42
N ALA A 162 -6.25 -18.31 -0.95
CA ALA A 162 -6.50 -18.55 0.48
C ALA A 162 -5.25 -18.28 1.33
N ARG A 163 -4.07 -18.75 0.88
CA ARG A 163 -2.79 -18.49 1.57
C ARG A 163 -2.48 -17.01 1.69
N VAL A 164 -2.62 -16.25 0.60
CA VAL A 164 -2.34 -14.80 0.61
C VAL A 164 -3.34 -14.06 1.49
N SER A 165 -4.63 -14.41 1.41
CA SER A 165 -5.66 -13.84 2.29
C SER A 165 -5.38 -14.13 3.76
N GLU A 166 -5.05 -15.39 4.08
CA GLU A 166 -4.75 -15.83 5.44
C GLU A 166 -3.51 -15.13 6.00
N PHE A 167 -2.46 -14.96 5.18
CA PHE A 167 -1.28 -14.18 5.55
C PHE A 167 -1.65 -12.73 5.89
N CYS A 168 -2.42 -12.05 5.03
CA CYS A 168 -2.85 -10.67 5.28
C CYS A 168 -3.70 -10.57 6.56
N ASP A 169 -4.58 -11.53 6.82
CA ASP A 169 -5.44 -11.55 8.01
C ASP A 169 -4.66 -11.83 9.30
N GLN A 170 -3.79 -12.85 9.29
CA GLN A 170 -3.08 -13.31 10.47
C GLN A 170 -1.88 -12.44 10.84
N SER A 171 -1.33 -11.68 9.88
CA SER A 171 -0.18 -10.82 10.13
C SER A 171 -0.51 -9.57 10.96
N ALA A 172 -1.78 -9.15 11.01
CA ALA A 172 -2.15 -7.93 11.72
C ALA A 172 -1.87 -7.99 13.23
N ALA A 173 -2.26 -9.08 13.91
CA ALA A 173 -2.12 -9.16 15.36
C ALA A 173 -0.64 -9.17 15.84
N PRO A 174 0.28 -9.95 15.24
CA PRO A 174 1.71 -9.85 15.57
C PRO A 174 2.29 -8.46 15.30
N MET A 175 1.91 -7.83 14.18
CA MET A 175 2.40 -6.49 13.83
C MET A 175 1.89 -5.44 14.83
N ILE A 176 0.63 -5.54 15.27
CA ILE A 176 0.06 -4.68 16.31
C ILE A 176 0.77 -4.88 17.65
N ALA A 177 1.12 -6.12 18.01
CA ALA A 177 1.90 -6.41 19.20
C ALA A 177 3.27 -5.71 19.17
N GLU A 178 3.90 -5.68 17.98
CA GLU A 178 5.14 -4.94 17.71
C GLU A 178 4.94 -3.42 17.58
N GLY A 179 3.73 -2.90 17.73
CA GLY A 179 3.45 -1.46 17.74
C GLY A 179 3.19 -0.84 16.37
N ALA A 180 2.89 -1.64 15.35
CA ALA A 180 2.24 -1.14 14.14
C ALA A 180 0.86 -0.55 14.48
N PHE A 181 0.56 0.62 13.92
CA PHE A 181 -0.72 1.31 14.11
C PHE A 181 -1.61 1.12 12.88
N PHE A 182 -2.70 0.37 13.03
CA PHE A 182 -3.68 0.18 11.97
C PHE A 182 -4.74 1.28 12.06
N SER A 183 -4.53 2.38 11.32
CA SER A 183 -5.47 3.52 11.30
C SER A 183 -6.79 3.24 10.59
N ARG A 184 -6.80 2.25 9.70
CA ARG A 184 -7.98 1.77 8.97
C ARG A 184 -8.03 0.25 9.08
N PRO A 185 -8.32 -0.30 10.27
CA PRO A 185 -8.34 -1.74 10.43
C PRO A 185 -9.63 -2.27 9.81
N HIS A 186 -9.49 -3.11 8.78
CA HIS A 186 -10.59 -3.74 8.07
C HIS A 186 -10.69 -5.21 8.45
N GLY A 187 -11.91 -5.77 8.40
CA GLY A 187 -12.13 -7.21 8.62
C GLY A 187 -11.44 -7.73 9.87
N SER A 188 -10.61 -8.76 9.70
CA SER A 188 -9.85 -9.46 10.73
C SER A 188 -8.91 -8.57 11.55
N TRP A 189 -8.47 -7.42 11.01
CA TRP A 189 -7.56 -6.49 11.67
C TRP A 189 -8.25 -5.64 12.74
N SER A 190 -9.58 -5.50 12.64
CA SER A 190 -10.39 -4.60 13.48
C SER A 190 -10.28 -4.95 14.95
N LEU A 191 -10.54 -6.20 15.31
CA LEU A 191 -10.58 -6.62 16.70
C LEU A 191 -9.20 -6.53 17.38
N PRO A 192 -8.09 -7.03 16.79
CA PRO A 192 -6.75 -6.84 17.35
C PRO A 192 -6.37 -5.36 17.52
N ALA A 193 -6.67 -4.50 16.54
CA ALA A 193 -6.32 -3.08 16.59
C ALA A 193 -7.08 -2.36 17.71
N MET A 194 -8.38 -2.66 17.85
CA MET A 194 -9.24 -2.01 18.84
C MET A 194 -8.98 -2.52 20.27
N LYS A 195 -8.69 -3.81 20.47
CA LYS A 195 -8.40 -4.36 21.81
C LYS A 195 -7.19 -3.71 22.49
N LYS A 196 -6.21 -3.24 21.71
CA LYS A 196 -5.07 -2.48 22.22
C LYS A 196 -5.48 -1.13 22.81
N ALA A 197 -6.62 -0.57 22.38
CA ALA A 197 -7.22 0.66 22.87
C ALA A 197 -8.50 0.36 23.68
N SER A 198 -8.38 -0.46 24.73
CA SER A 198 -9.49 -1.06 25.48
C SER A 198 -10.56 -0.06 25.94
N SER A 199 -10.19 1.11 26.45
CA SER A 199 -11.13 2.15 26.87
C SER A 199 -11.96 2.72 25.71
N SER A 200 -11.33 2.95 24.56
CA SER A 200 -12.01 3.43 23.35
C SER A 200 -12.94 2.37 22.77
N TYR A 201 -12.53 1.09 22.80
CA TYR A 201 -13.34 -0.01 22.30
C TYR A 201 -14.71 -0.11 22.99
N ASP A 202 -14.72 -0.06 24.32
CA ASP A 202 -15.96 -0.11 25.11
C ASP A 202 -16.87 1.09 24.84
N ILE A 203 -16.28 2.28 24.66
CA ILE A 203 -17.03 3.49 24.30
C ILE A 203 -17.67 3.33 22.92
N PHE A 204 -16.92 2.90 21.92
CA PHE A 204 -17.45 2.71 20.56
C PHE A 204 -18.55 1.63 20.53
N LYS A 205 -18.40 0.55 21.31
CA LYS A 205 -19.45 -0.48 21.44
C LYS A 205 -20.73 0.09 22.05
N LYS A 206 -20.62 0.89 23.11
CA LYS A 206 -21.77 1.58 23.72
C LYS A 206 -22.41 2.58 22.75
N MET A 207 -21.62 3.39 22.05
CA MET A 207 -22.14 4.32 21.05
C MET A 207 -22.90 3.57 19.95
N LYS A 208 -22.38 2.44 19.48
CA LYS A 208 -23.07 1.61 18.47
C LYS A 208 -24.43 1.11 18.98
N GLN A 209 -24.50 0.64 20.22
CA GLN A 209 -25.76 0.18 20.82
C GLN A 209 -26.79 1.31 20.99
N ILE A 210 -26.35 2.53 21.27
CA ILE A 210 -27.23 3.70 21.40
C ILE A 210 -27.81 4.11 20.03
N PHE A 211 -26.96 4.18 19.00
CA PHE A 211 -27.35 4.73 17.70
C PHE A 211 -27.84 3.68 16.69
N ASP A 212 -27.54 2.42 16.91
CA ASP A 212 -28.01 1.30 16.06
C ASP A 212 -28.24 0.05 16.92
N PRO A 213 -29.30 0.08 17.76
CA PRO A 213 -29.62 -1.00 18.69
C PRO A 213 -29.91 -2.33 17.98
N ASP A 214 -30.48 -2.28 16.77
CA ASP A 214 -30.83 -3.45 15.97
C ASP A 214 -29.65 -3.94 15.10
N GLY A 215 -28.53 -3.22 15.09
CA GLY A 215 -27.31 -3.64 14.39
C GLY A 215 -27.38 -3.61 12.86
N ILE A 216 -28.27 -2.80 12.29
CA ILE A 216 -28.55 -2.76 10.84
C ILE A 216 -27.43 -2.03 10.07
N LEU A 217 -26.82 -1.02 10.67
CA LEU A 217 -25.80 -0.18 10.06
C LEU A 217 -24.42 -0.85 10.13
N ALA A 218 -23.94 -1.29 8.97
CA ALA A 218 -22.60 -1.83 8.73
C ALA A 218 -22.15 -2.88 9.79
N PRO A 219 -22.89 -4.01 9.91
CA PRO A 219 -22.52 -5.09 10.81
C PRO A 219 -21.11 -5.64 10.48
N GLY A 220 -20.34 -5.97 11.50
CA GLY A 220 -18.97 -6.50 11.38
C GLY A 220 -17.84 -5.50 11.10
N ARG A 221 -18.09 -4.20 10.89
CA ARG A 221 -17.03 -3.18 10.74
C ARG A 221 -16.52 -2.64 12.09
N LEU A 222 -15.20 -2.54 12.26
CA LEU A 222 -14.52 -2.01 13.46
C LEU A 222 -14.83 -2.77 14.75
N VAL A 223 -15.98 -2.49 15.36
CA VAL A 223 -16.43 -3.03 16.66
C VAL A 223 -17.79 -3.73 16.55
N THR A 224 -18.38 -3.77 15.36
CA THR A 224 -19.80 -4.09 15.17
C THR A 224 -20.05 -5.58 14.85
N GLY A 225 -19.05 -6.44 15.08
CA GLY A 225 -19.24 -7.89 15.03
C GLY A 225 -20.04 -8.34 16.25
N GLY A 226 -21.29 -8.75 16.03
CA GLY A 226 -22.02 -9.55 17.00
C GLY A 226 -21.38 -10.93 17.07
N ASP A 227 -21.20 -11.46 18.27
CA ASP A 227 -20.99 -12.88 18.47
C ASP A 227 -22.22 -13.59 17.90
N HIS A 228 -22.12 -14.14 16.69
CA HIS A 228 -23.15 -15.02 16.16
C HIS A 228 -23.07 -16.35 16.90
N HIS A 229 -23.62 -16.37 18.11
CA HIS A 229 -24.15 -17.56 18.75
C HIS A 229 -25.68 -17.50 18.67
N ALA A 230 -26.22 -18.11 17.62
CA ALA A 230 -27.51 -18.79 17.58
C ALA A 230 -27.58 -19.61 16.29
#